data_AF-A0A7Y2YEN2-F1
#
_entry.id   AF-A0A7Y2YEN2-F1
#
_cell.length_a   1.000
_cell.length_b   1.000
_cell.length_c   1.000
_cell.angle_alpha   90.00
_cell.angle_beta   90.00
_cell.angle_gamma   90.00
#
_symmetry.space_group_name_H-M   'P 1'
#
loop_
_entity.id
_entity.type
_entity.pdbx_description
1 polymer ?
#
loop_
_entity_poly.entity_id
_entity_poly.type
_entity_poly.pdbx_seq_one_letter_code
_entity_poly.pdbx_strand_id
1 'polypeptide(L)'
;MFKRYTREFKYNITLSVPVILGMLGHTFVAFADNIMVGQLGTAELAAVSLGNSFVFIAMSLGIGFSTAITPLVAEADGAGLKEDGKRALKHGLV
;
A
#
# COMPACT_ATOMS: atom_id res chain seq x y z
N MET A 1 -15.02 26.00 18.30
CA MET A 1 -14.15 25.72 17.14
C MET A 1 -13.30 24.45 17.35
N PHE A 2 -12.50 24.35 18.43
CA PHE A 2 -11.64 23.18 18.71
C PHE A 2 -12.35 21.82 18.85
N LYS A 3 -13.52 21.75 19.50
CA LYS A 3 -14.27 20.48 19.69
C LYS A 3 -14.68 19.78 18.39
N ARG A 4 -14.84 20.52 17.28
CA ARG A 4 -15.21 19.95 15.98
C ARG A 4 -14.01 19.32 15.28
N TYR A 5 -12.80 19.84 15.54
CA TYR A 5 -11.55 19.33 14.98
C TYR A 5 -11.11 18.02 15.66
N THR A 6 -11.27 17.94 17.00
CA THR A 6 -10.84 16.76 17.77
C THR A 6 -11.82 15.58 17.69
N ARG A 7 -13.01 15.77 17.10
CA ARG A 7 -14.06 14.75 17.02
C ARG A 7 -13.64 13.57 16.14
N GLU A 8 -12.98 13.84 15.01
CA GLU A 8 -12.56 12.81 14.05
C GLU A 8 -11.29 12.07 14.50
N PHE A 9 -10.57 12.59 15.50
CA PHE A 9 -9.29 12.05 15.93
C PHE A 9 -9.40 10.62 16.47
N LYS A 10 -10.44 10.35 17.27
CA LYS A 10 -10.70 9.00 17.81
C LYS A 10 -11.01 7.99 16.69
N TYR A 11 -11.79 8.42 15.70
CA TYR A 11 -12.16 7.59 14.55
C TYR A 11 -10.93 7.29 13.68
N ASN A 12 -10.17 8.33 13.33
CA ASN A 12 -8.95 8.20 12.54
C ASN A 12 -7.93 7.29 13.21
N ILE A 13 -7.70 7.42 14.53
CA ILE A 13 -6.81 6.55 15.30
C ILE A 13 -7.29 5.09 15.24
N THR A 14 -8.60 4.84 15.36
CA THR A 14 -9.14 3.47 15.31
C THR A 14 -8.91 2.81 13.95
N LEU A 15 -8.99 3.58 12.86
CA LEU A 15 -8.71 3.09 11.50
C LEU A 15 -7.21 3.00 11.20
N SER A 16 -6.41 3.94 11.67
CA SER A 16 -5.00 4.00 11.32
C SER A 16 -4.16 3.01 12.12
N VAL A 17 -4.52 2.68 13.36
CA VAL A 17 -3.80 1.70 14.19
C VAL A 17 -3.57 0.34 13.48
N PRO A 18 -4.59 -0.34 12.92
CA PRO A 18 -4.36 -1.60 12.22
C PRO A 18 -3.49 -1.44 10.96
N VAL A 19 -3.64 -0.33 10.24
CA VAL A 19 -2.82 -0.03 9.06
C VAL A 19 -1.36 0.18 9.44
N ILE A 20 -1.10 0.96 10.50
CA ILE A 20 0.24 1.21 11.03
C ILE A 20 0.88 -0.11 11.48
N LEU A 21 0.14 -0.96 12.21
CA LEU A 21 0.63 -2.28 12.61
C LEU A 21 0.97 -3.16 11.41
N GLY A 22 0.15 -3.15 10.36
CA GLY A 22 0.42 -3.87 9.11
C GLY A 22 1.70 -3.37 8.43
N MET A 23 1.88 -2.05 8.32
CA MET A 23 3.08 -1.46 7.74
C MET A 23 4.34 -1.75 8.57
N LEU A 24 4.24 -1.72 9.90
CA LEU A 24 5.33 -2.13 10.78
C LEU A 24 5.72 -3.59 10.57
N GLY A 25 4.72 -4.48 10.43
CA GLY A 25 4.95 -5.88 10.10
C GLY A 25 5.70 -6.05 8.78
N HIS A 26 5.30 -5.33 7.74
CA HIS A 26 5.99 -5.35 6.44
C HIS A 26 7.45 -4.89 6.56
N THR A 27 7.71 -3.81 7.29
CA THR A 27 9.08 -3.34 7.55
C THR A 27 9.90 -4.36 8.34
N PHE A 28 9.28 -5.05 9.30
CA PHE A 28 9.96 -6.06 10.12
C PHE A 28 10.35 -7.30 9.30
N VAL A 29 9.49 -7.74 8.38
CA VAL A 29 9.80 -8.82 7.43
C VAL A 29 11.00 -8.43 6.57
N ALA A 30 10.97 -7.25 5.95
CA ALA A 30 12.09 -6.76 5.15
C ALA A 30 13.39 -6.64 5.97
N PHE A 31 13.30 -6.29 7.25
CA PHE A 31 14.45 -6.25 8.15
C PHE A 31 15.01 -7.65 8.43
N ALA A 32 14.15 -8.63 8.70
CA ALA A 32 14.55 -10.02 8.90
C ALA A 32 15.20 -10.61 7.64
N ASP A 33 14.66 -10.31 6.45
CA ASP A 33 15.25 -10.71 5.17
C ASP A 33 16.67 -10.17 4.99
N ASN A 34 16.89 -8.89 5.32
CA ASN A 34 18.23 -8.28 5.26
C ASN A 34 19.21 -8.91 6.25
N ILE A 35 18.76 -9.27 7.46
CA ILE A 35 19.62 -10.00 8.43
C ILE A 35 19.98 -11.38 7.87
N MET A 36 19.01 -12.11 7.35
CA MET A 36 19.21 -13.46 6.79
C MET A 36 20.22 -13.43 5.64
N VAL A 37 20.06 -12.51 4.69
CA VAL A 37 20.97 -12.39 3.55
C VAL A 37 22.32 -11.82 3.99
N GLY A 38 22.35 -10.89 4.94
CA GLY A 38 23.58 -10.30 5.46
C GLY A 38 24.52 -11.31 6.13
N GLN A 39 23.98 -12.43 6.64
CA GLN A 39 24.79 -13.53 7.15
C GLN A 39 25.55 -14.32 6.07
N LEU A 40 25.09 -14.26 4.81
CA LEU A 40 25.75 -14.92 3.67
C LEU A 40 26.95 -14.14 3.15
N GLY A 41 26.94 -12.82 3.32
CA GLY A 41 28.04 -11.92 2.98
C GLY A 41 27.58 -10.57 2.46
N THR A 42 28.52 -9.63 2.35
CA THR A 42 28.24 -8.25 1.93
C THR A 42 27.93 -8.15 0.44
N ALA A 43 28.51 -9.04 -0.38
CA ALA A 43 28.29 -9.07 -1.83
C ALA A 43 26.87 -9.56 -2.15
N GLU A 44 26.39 -10.56 -1.41
CA GLU A 44 25.07 -11.16 -1.52
C GLU A 44 24.00 -10.14 -1.09
N LEU A 45 24.22 -9.43 0.01
CA LEU A 45 23.32 -8.35 0.46
C LEU A 45 23.23 -7.22 -0.58
N ALA A 46 24.37 -6.81 -1.15
CA ALA A 46 24.40 -5.80 -2.22
C ALA A 46 23.65 -6.26 -3.47
N ALA A 47 23.80 -7.54 -3.86
CA ALA A 47 23.08 -8.12 -4.98
C ALA A 47 21.56 -8.16 -4.75
N VAL A 48 21.12 -8.50 -3.54
CA VAL A 48 19.69 -8.49 -3.18
C VAL A 48 19.11 -7.06 -3.20
N SER A 49 19.85 -6.06 -2.70
CA SER A 49 19.41 -4.66 -2.79
C SER A 49 19.24 -4.18 -4.23
N LEU A 50 20.16 -4.59 -5.12
CA LEU A 50 20.04 -4.30 -6.55
C LEU A 50 18.83 -5.03 -7.16
N GLY A 51 18.63 -6.31 -6.85
CA GLY A 51 17.48 -7.08 -7.29
C GLY A 51 16.15 -6.48 -6.86
N ASN A 52 16.04 -6.09 -5.58
CA ASN A 52 14.85 -5.42 -5.05
C ASN A 52 14.52 -4.12 -5.79
N SER A 53 15.53 -3.40 -6.27
CA SER A 53 15.34 -2.17 -7.05
C SER A 53 14.66 -2.46 -8.39
N PHE A 54 15.07 -3.53 -9.09
CA PHE A 54 14.41 -3.95 -10.33
C PHE A 54 12.99 -4.47 -10.09
N VAL A 55 12.78 -5.26 -9.03
CA VAL A 55 11.45 -5.74 -8.66
C VAL A 55 10.54 -4.57 -8.30
N PHE A 56 11.05 -3.56 -7.59
CA PHE A 56 10.29 -2.35 -7.27
C PHE A 56 9.83 -1.61 -8.53
N ILE A 57 10.67 -1.48 -9.55
CA ILE A 57 10.26 -0.87 -10.83
C ILE A 57 9.10 -1.65 -11.44
N ALA A 58 9.18 -2.99 -11.51
CA ALA A 58 8.11 -3.82 -12.06
C ALA A 58 6.81 -3.69 -11.22
N MET A 59 6.92 -3.75 -9.89
CA MET A 59 5.77 -3.57 -8.99
C MET A 59 5.16 -2.17 -9.07
N SER A 60 5.98 -1.12 -9.27
CA SER A 60 5.53 0.27 -9.31
C SER A 60 4.49 0.51 -10.41
N LEU A 61 4.63 -0.19 -11.54
CA LEU A 61 3.66 -0.14 -12.64
C LEU A 61 2.31 -0.72 -12.19
N GLY A 62 2.32 -1.89 -11.54
CA GLY A 62 1.09 -2.51 -11.02
C GLY A 62 0.41 -1.66 -9.95
N ILE A 63 1.19 -1.09 -9.04
CA ILE A 63 0.68 -0.15 -8.01
C ILE A 63 0.10 1.11 -8.67
N GLY A 64 0.74 1.63 -9.73
CA GLY A 64 0.25 2.78 -10.49
C GLY A 64 -1.15 2.54 -11.07
N PHE A 65 -1.36 1.39 -11.74
CA PHE A 65 -2.69 1.03 -12.22
C PHE A 65 -3.68 0.80 -11.08
N SER A 66 -3.26 0.09 -10.02
CA SER A 66 -4.08 -0.18 -8.82
C SER A 66 -4.63 1.11 -8.19
N THR A 67 -3.75 2.10 -8.01
CA THR A 67 -4.11 3.39 -7.41
C THR A 67 -5.00 4.23 -8.32
N ALA A 68 -4.88 4.10 -9.64
CA ALA A 68 -5.75 4.80 -10.60
C ALA A 68 -7.21 4.31 -10.60
N ILE A 69 -7.49 3.08 -10.14
CA ILE A 69 -8.86 2.57 -10.03
C ILE A 69 -9.63 3.25 -8.90
N THR A 70 -8.96 3.64 -7.82
CA THR A 70 -9.58 4.27 -6.65
C THR A 70 -10.37 5.54 -7.01
N PRO A 71 -9.82 6.54 -7.74
CA PRO A 71 -10.59 7.71 -8.15
C PRO A 71 -11.71 7.38 -9.15
N LEU A 72 -11.52 6.40 -10.06
CA LEU A 72 -12.57 5.98 -11.00
C LEU A 72 -13.78 5.39 -10.28
N VAL A 73 -13.54 4.57 -9.25
CA VAL A 73 -14.60 4.02 -8.39
C VAL A 73 -15.25 5.11 -7.56
N ALA A 74 -14.47 6.05 -6.99
CA ALA A 74 -14.99 7.17 -6.22
C ALA A 74 -15.85 8.12 -7.07
N GLU A 75 -15.48 8.35 -8.33
CA GLU A 75 -16.26 9.14 -9.29
C GLU A 75 -17.61 8.47 -9.60
N ALA A 76 -17.60 7.18 -9.91
CA ALA A 76 -18.82 6.43 -10.19
C ALA A 76 -19.75 6.34 -8.96
N ASP A 77 -19.19 6.21 -7.75
CA ASP A 77 -19.96 6.23 -6.50
C ASP A 77 -20.57 7.62 -6.25
N GLY A 78 -19.81 8.70 -6.49
CA GLY A 78 -20.30 10.08 -6.40
C GLY A 78 -21.41 10.42 -7.41
N ALA A 79 -21.38 9.81 -8.60
CA ALA A 79 -22.41 9.95 -9.62
C ALA A 79 -23.66 9.06 -9.39
N GLY A 80 -23.65 8.19 -8.36
CA GLY A 80 -24.72 7.23 -8.10
C GLY A 80 -24.75 6.03 -9.06
N LEU A 81 -23.76 5.90 -9.94
CA LEU A 81 -23.64 4.86 -10.96
C LEU A 81 -22.90 3.63 -10.40
N LYS A 82 -23.52 2.96 -9.42
CA LYS A 82 -22.89 1.84 -8.69
C LYS A 82 -22.44 0.67 -9.58
N GLU A 83 -23.14 0.42 -10.68
CA GLU A 83 -22.77 -0.66 -11.62
C GLU A 83 -21.47 -0.34 -12.37
N ASP A 84 -21.23 0.93 -12.72
CA ASP A 84 -19.98 1.34 -13.37
C ASP A 84 -18.81 1.31 -12.39
N GLY A 85 -19.03 1.70 -11.13
CA GLY A 85 -18.02 1.55 -10.06
C GLY A 85 -17.63 0.09 -9.83
N LYS A 86 -18.61 -0.84 -9.83
CA LYS A 86 -18.33 -2.29 -9.76
C LYS A 86 -17.53 -2.78 -10.96
N ARG A 87 -17.83 -2.31 -12.17
CA ARG A 87 -17.09 -2.69 -13.39
C ARG A 87 -15.66 -2.19 -13.33
N ALA A 88 -15.44 -0.93 -12.96
CA ALA A 88 -14.11 -0.35 -12.79
C ALA A 88 -13.28 -1.14 -11.77
N LEU A 89 -13.86 -1.48 -10.61
CA LEU A 89 -13.19 -2.29 -9.59
C LEU A 89 -12.87 -3.71 -10.10
N LYS A 90 -13.81 -4.37 -10.80
CA LYS A 90 -13.59 -5.71 -11.36
C LYS A 90 -12.47 -5.71 -12.40
N HIS A 91 -12.42 -4.72 -13.28
CA HIS A 91 -11.36 -4.63 -14.28
C HIS A 91 -10.00 -4.25 -13.67
N GLY A 92 -10.01 -3.63 -12.50
CA GLY A 92 -8.81 -3.20 -11.79
C GLY A 92 -8.19 -4.22 -10.84
N LEU A 93 -8.96 -5.20 -10.39
CA LEU A 93 -8.54 -6.24 -9.44
C LEU A 93 -8.16 -7.57 -10.13
N VAL A 94 -8.32 -7.66 -11.45
CA VAL A 94 -8.04 -8.85 -12.28
C VAL A 94 -6.61 -8.82 -12.81
#